data_AF-A0A7V4G0Y4-F1
#
_entry.id   AF-A0A7V4G0Y4-F1
#
_cell.length_a   1.000
_cell.length_b   1.000
_cell.length_c   1.000
_cell.angle_alpha   90.00
_cell.angle_beta   90.00
_cell.angle_gamma   90.00
#
_symmetry.space_group_name_H-M   'P 1'
#
loop_
_entity.id
_entity.type
_entity.pdbx_description
1 polymer ?
#
loop_
_entity_poly.entity_id
_entity_poly.type
_entity_poly.pdbx_seq_one_letter_code
_entity_poly.pdbx_strand_id
1 'polypeptide(L)' 'LDLLMGSSKGYRVARALDIPLVRVGFPIHDRLGAGRILHVGYRGTTRLFDELANTILERRQEGSPIGFSYL' A
#
# COMPACT_ATOMS: atom_id res chain seq x y z
N LEU A 1 7.29 11.60 -6.01
CA LEU A 1 7.17 10.38 -5.17
C LEU A 1 5.73 9.96 -5.26
N ASP A 2 5.45 8.76 -5.76
CA ASP A 2 4.09 8.32 -6.06
C ASP A 2 3.50 7.42 -4.96
N LEU A 3 4.35 6.72 -4.21
CA LEU A 3 3.98 5.93 -3.03
C LEU A 3 5.17 5.75 -2.08
N LEU A 4 4.90 5.37 -0.84
CA LEU A 4 5.91 4.97 0.15
C LEU A 4 5.74 3.49 0.52
N MET A 5 6.85 2.73 0.55
CA MET A 5 6.87 1.37 1.09
C MET A 5 7.64 1.36 2.41
N GLY A 6 7.05 0.78 3.47
CA GLY A 6 7.76 0.63 4.73
C GLY A 6 6.89 0.25 5.92
N SER A 7 7.46 0.41 7.12
CA SER A 7 6.81 0.08 8.38
C SER A 7 5.70 1.09 8.75
N SER A 8 4.89 0.79 9.77
CA SER A 8 3.84 1.70 10.26
C SER A 8 4.39 3.09 10.66
N LYS A 9 5.68 3.19 11.00
CA LYS A 9 6.31 4.48 11.33
C LYS A 9 6.34 5.44 10.14
N GLY A 10 6.34 4.92 8.91
CA GLY A 10 6.28 5.70 7.68
C GLY A 10 4.98 6.48 7.49
N TYR A 11 3.92 6.17 8.27
CA TYR A 11 2.61 6.80 8.12
C TYR A 11 2.65 8.33 8.25
N ARG A 12 3.43 8.86 9.19
CA ARG A 12 3.57 10.32 9.36
C ARG A 12 4.15 11.00 8.13
N VAL A 13 5.15 10.36 7.50
CA VAL A 13 5.81 10.88 6.30
C VAL A 13 4.89 10.76 5.09
N ALA A 14 4.27 9.60 4.88
CA ALA A 14 3.32 9.37 3.80
C ALA A 14 2.15 10.37 3.85
N ARG A 15 1.60 10.61 5.05
CA ARG A 15 0.55 11.62 5.26
C ARG A 15 1.02 13.04 4.96
N ALA A 16 2.22 13.42 5.40
CA ALA A 16 2.75 14.76 5.15
C ALA A 16 3.03 15.01 3.65
N LEU A 17 3.34 13.97 2.90
CA LEU A 17 3.59 14.02 1.46
C LEU A 17 2.34 13.77 0.60
N ASP A 18 1.18 13.49 1.20
CA ASP A 18 -0.07 13.11 0.51
C ASP A 18 0.07 11.93 -0.47
N ILE A 19 0.89 10.94 -0.09
CA ILE A 19 1.13 9.72 -0.86
C ILE A 19 0.66 8.48 -0.10
N PRO A 20 0.20 7.42 -0.80
CA PRO A 20 -0.18 6.17 -0.16
C PRO A 20 1.01 5.44 0.47
N LEU A 21 0.76 4.73 1.57
CA LEU A 21 1.73 3.89 2.29
C LEU A 21 1.39 2.41 2.15
N VAL A 22 2.22 1.67 1.43
CA VAL A 22 2.19 0.20 1.38
C VAL A 22 3.05 -0.35 2.52
N ARG A 23 2.44 -1.20 3.35
CA ARG A 23 3.07 -1.66 4.60
C ARG A 23 3.91 -2.91 4.34
N VAL A 24 5.22 -2.72 4.35
CA VAL A 24 6.20 -3.79 4.11
C VAL A 24 7.31 -3.71 5.16
N GLY A 25 7.77 -4.87 5.62
CA GLY A 25 8.84 -4.97 6.60
C GLY A 25 8.36 -4.92 8.05
N PHE A 26 9.13 -4.28 8.93
CA PHE A 26 8.90 -4.34 10.38
C PHE A 26 9.23 -2.99 11.06
N PRO A 27 8.49 -2.57 12.11
CA PRO A 27 7.28 -3.17 12.65
C PRO A 27 6.01 -2.67 11.95
N ILE A 28 5.05 -3.58 11.72
CA ILE A 28 3.71 -3.21 11.27
C ILE A 28 2.72 -3.50 12.40
N HIS A 29 2.34 -2.47 13.15
CA HIS A 29 1.50 -2.59 14.36
C HIS A 29 0.07 -2.09 14.17
N ASP A 30 -0.21 -1.38 13.07
CA ASP A 30 -1.52 -0.81 12.74
C ASP A 30 -2.34 -1.69 11.78
N ARG A 31 -1.86 -2.91 11.51
CA ARG A 31 -2.54 -3.92 10.69
C ARG A 31 -2.43 -5.31 11.32
N LEU A 32 -3.57 -5.97 11.47
CA LEU A 32 -3.62 -7.34 11.96
C LEU A 32 -3.10 -8.31 10.89
N GLY A 33 -2.30 -9.28 11.31
CA GLY A 33 -1.75 -10.30 10.41
C GLY A 33 -0.61 -9.82 9.52
N ALA A 34 -0.10 -8.60 9.69
CA ALA A 34 1.01 -8.08 8.91
C ALA A 34 2.28 -8.95 9.02
N GLY A 35 2.53 -9.54 10.19
CA GLY A 35 3.63 -10.50 10.39
C GLY A 35 3.46 -11.85 9.67
N ARG A 36 2.29 -12.13 9.07
CA ARG A 36 2.03 -13.35 8.29
C ARG A 36 2.10 -13.13 6.78
N ILE A 37 2.39 -11.91 6.35
CA ILE A 37 2.47 -11.57 4.93
C ILE A 37 3.76 -12.13 4.35
N LEU A 38 3.64 -12.99 3.34
CA LEU A 38 4.77 -13.48 2.57
C LEU A 38 5.21 -12.40 1.57
N HIS A 39 6.45 -11.93 1.68
CA HIS A 39 7.03 -10.94 0.76
C HIS A 39 8.06 -11.53 -0.21
N VAL A 40 8.52 -12.77 0.01
CA VAL A 40 9.61 -13.39 -0.75
C VAL A 40 9.16 -14.54 -1.66
N GLY A 41 9.97 -14.85 -2.66
CA GLY A 41 9.68 -15.85 -3.69
C GLY A 41 8.54 -15.42 -4.61
N TYR A 42 8.24 -16.23 -5.62
CA TYR A 42 7.22 -15.87 -6.63
C TYR A 42 5.87 -15.52 -6.03
N ARG A 43 5.40 -16.31 -5.06
CA ARG A 43 4.12 -16.05 -4.39
C ARG A 43 4.13 -14.72 -3.62
N GLY A 44 5.23 -14.40 -2.94
CA GLY A 44 5.34 -13.13 -2.20
C GLY A 44 5.45 -11.93 -3.13
N THR A 45 6.24 -12.05 -4.20
CA THR A 45 6.38 -11.00 -5.22
C THR A 45 5.07 -10.73 -5.94
N THR A 46 4.34 -11.76 -6.38
CA THR A 46 3.03 -11.59 -7.03
C THR A 46 2.03 -10.91 -6.10
N ARG A 47 1.96 -11.34 -4.84
CA ARG A 47 1.10 -10.68 -3.84
C ARG A 47 1.47 -9.20 -3.65
N LEU A 48 2.76 -8.90 -3.53
CA LEU A 48 3.23 -7.52 -3.36
C LEU A 48 2.92 -6.67 -4.59
N PHE A 49 3.05 -7.24 -5.79
CA PHE A 49 2.68 -6.59 -7.04
C PHE A 49 1.19 -6.24 -7.06
N ASP A 50 0.32 -7.19 -6.72
CA ASP A 50 -1.12 -6.96 -6.66
C ASP A 50 -1.47 -5.86 -5.64
N GLU A 51 -0.82 -5.88 -4.46
CA GLU A 51 -1.01 -4.87 -3.42
C GLU A 51 -0.60 -3.47 -3.89
N LEU A 52 0.53 -3.35 -4.60
CA LEU A 52 1.00 -2.09 -5.18
C LEU A 52 0.05 -1.57 -6.25
N ALA A 53 -0.35 -2.44 -7.18
CA ALA A 53 -1.27 -2.08 -8.27
C ALA A 53 -2.61 -1.58 -7.71
N ASN A 54 -3.20 -2.32 -6.77
CA ASN A 54 -4.45 -1.93 -6.12
C ASN A 54 -4.32 -0.63 -5.35
N THR A 55 -3.21 -0.40 -4.64
CA THR A 55 -2.98 0.86 -3.91
C THR A 55 -2.95 2.07 -4.87
N ILE A 56 -2.32 1.92 -6.03
CA ILE A 56 -2.27 2.98 -7.05
C ILE A 56 -3.67 3.23 -7.64
N LEU A 57 -4.42 2.17 -7.93
CA LEU A 57 -5.79 2.26 -8.42
C LEU A 57 -6.71 2.95 -7.40
N GLU A 58 -6.63 2.55 -6.13
CA GLU A 58 -7.36 3.20 -5.02
C GLU A 58 -7.05 4.69 -4.95
N ARG A 59 -5.76 5.07 -4.99
CA ARG A 59 -5.35 6.49 -4.95
C ARG A 59 -5.88 7.29 -6.14
N ARG A 60 -5.90 6.72 -7.34
CA ARG A 60 -6.51 7.35 -8.52
C ARG A 60 -8.02 7.47 -8.37
N GLN A 61 -8.64 6.47 -7.77
CA GLN A 61 -10.09 6.41 -7.58
C GLN A 61 -10.58 7.46 -6.57
N GLU A 62 -9.83 7.71 -5.50
CA GLU A 62 -10.11 8.78 -4.53
C GLU A 62 -10.15 10.18 -5.17
N GLY A 63 -9.37 10.39 -6.24
CA GLY A 63 -9.37 11.64 -7.00
C GLY A 63 -10.43 11.73 -8.10
N SER A 64 -11.21 10.67 -8.34
CA SER A 64 -12.16 10.60 -9.45
C SER A 64 -13.56 11.02 -9.01
N PRO A 65 -14.22 11.97 -9.72
CA PRO A 65 -15.55 12.47 -9.36
C PRO A 65 -16.68 11.45 -9.59
N ILE A 66 -16.42 10.39 -10.37
CA ILE A 66 -17.39 9.37 -10.78
C ILE A 66 -17.34 8.09 -9.92
N GLY A 67 -16.40 7.99 -8.97
CA GLY A 67 -16.27 6.80 -8.11
C GLY A 67 -15.91 5.52 -8.89
N PHE A 68 -16.05 4.35 -8.25
CA PHE A 68 -15.73 3.01 -8.79
C PHE A 68 -16.60 2.57 -9.97
N SER A 69 -17.24 3.51 -10.67
CA SER A 69 -18.20 3.20 -11.72
C SER A 69 -17.52 2.59 -12.95
N TYR A 70 -16.30 3.00 -13.29
CA TYR A 70 -15.54 2.45 -14.44
C TYR A 70 -14.03 2.66 -14.29
N LEU A 71 -13.34 1.58 -13.94
CA LEU A 71 -11.91 1.35 -14.17
C LEU A 71 -11.74 -0.07 -14.70
#